data_AF-A0A925HS67-F1
#
_entry.id   AF-A0A925HS67-F1
#
_cell.length_a   1.000
_cell.length_b   1.000
_cell.length_c   1.000
_cell.angle_alpha   90.00
_cell.angle_beta   90.00
_cell.angle_gamma   90.00
#
_symmetry.space_group_name_H-M   'P 1'
#
loop_
_entity.id
_entity.type
_entity.pdbx_description
1 polymer ?
#
loop_
_entity_poly.entity_id
_entity_poly.type
_entity_poly.pdbx_seq_one_letter_code
_entity_poly.pdbx_strand_id
1 'polypeptide(L)'
;MPEMLRRFRAGLPEPAGLAQGAASREELVNRFVAALASADRAALVRLNMTRAEFAYLYFPNSRDAAMPNGMPPSLRWDLISLNSEKGINRAIDRVGNRRLTLESLDCRKPPLNTGALTMYDGCTVRLLLPDGKSFDGPLFGSIMSYGGRFKFVGYANDM
;
A
#
# COMPACT_ATOMS: atom_id res chain seq x y z
N MET A 1 9.57 -22.34 -4.30
CA MET A 1 9.46 -20.99 -3.70
C MET A 1 10.74 -20.47 -3.05
N PRO A 2 11.45 -21.19 -2.16
CA PRO A 2 12.59 -20.63 -1.42
C PRO A 2 13.74 -20.11 -2.29
N GLU A 3 14.15 -20.86 -3.32
CA GLU A 3 15.23 -20.45 -4.22
C GLU A 3 14.89 -19.21 -5.06
N MET A 4 13.65 -19.10 -5.55
CA MET A 4 13.20 -17.90 -6.28
C MET A 4 13.21 -16.66 -5.37
N LEU A 5 12.79 -16.81 -4.12
CA LEU A 5 12.84 -15.72 -3.15
C LEU A 5 14.28 -15.34 -2.79
N ARG A 6 15.17 -16.32 -2.62
CA ARG A 6 16.60 -16.07 -2.40
C ARG A 6 17.21 -15.26 -3.54
N ARG A 7 16.92 -15.63 -4.80
CA ARG A 7 17.37 -14.87 -5.98
C ARG A 7 16.76 -13.48 -6.03
N PHE A 8 15.48 -13.32 -5.68
CA PHE A 8 14.82 -12.01 -5.65
C PHE A 8 15.45 -11.07 -4.61
N ARG A 9 15.94 -11.62 -3.49
CA ARG A 9 16.64 -10.88 -2.43
C ARG A 9 18.09 -10.52 -2.77
N ALA A 10 18.68 -11.11 -3.81
CA ALA A 10 20.06 -10.86 -4.16
C ALA A 10 20.28 -9.36 -4.45
N GLY A 11 21.20 -8.73 -3.72
CA GLY A 11 21.50 -7.30 -3.83
C GLY A 11 20.52 -6.36 -3.10
N LEU A 12 19.51 -6.88 -2.40
CA LEU A 12 18.61 -6.09 -1.56
C LEU A 12 19.11 -6.10 -0.11
N PRO A 13 19.11 -4.94 0.59
CA PRO A 13 19.36 -4.92 2.02
C PRO A 13 18.18 -5.55 2.76
N GLU A 14 18.47 -6.29 3.84
CA GLU A 14 17.43 -6.77 4.74
C GLU A 14 16.91 -5.61 5.59
N PRO A 15 15.61 -5.27 5.51
CA PRO A 15 15.05 -4.16 6.26
C PRO A 15 14.80 -4.57 7.72
N ALA A 16 15.20 -3.72 8.67
CA ALA A 16 14.87 -3.90 10.08
C ALA A 16 13.37 -3.68 10.40
N GLY A 17 12.61 -3.14 9.45
CA GLY A 17 11.17 -2.86 9.57
C GLY A 17 10.69 -2.03 8.38
N LEU A 18 9.50 -1.41 8.51
CA LEU A 18 8.98 -0.52 7.48
C LEU A 18 9.66 0.86 7.55
N ALA A 19 10.64 1.08 6.69
CA ALA A 19 11.42 2.31 6.61
C ALA A 19 10.52 3.51 6.28
N GLN A 20 10.52 4.54 7.12
CA GLN A 20 9.61 5.69 6.99
C GLN A 20 8.11 5.34 7.08
N GLY A 21 7.76 4.18 7.64
CA GLY A 21 6.35 3.83 7.88
C GLY A 21 5.66 4.80 8.85
N ALA A 22 4.37 5.03 8.63
CA ALA A 22 3.55 5.85 9.53
C ALA A 22 3.36 5.13 10.88
N ALA A 23 3.03 5.88 11.94
CA ALA A 23 2.75 5.34 13.28
C ALA A 23 1.33 4.79 13.41
N SER A 24 0.42 5.17 12.51
CA SER A 24 -0.94 4.60 12.43
C SER A 24 -1.44 4.55 10.99
N ARG A 25 -2.57 3.86 10.78
CA ARG A 25 -3.27 3.83 9.47
C ARG A 25 -3.80 5.21 9.12
N GLU A 26 -4.35 5.92 10.10
CA GLU A 26 -4.89 7.25 9.94
C GLU A 26 -3.79 8.24 9.56
N GLU A 27 -2.61 8.14 10.16
CA GLU A 27 -1.46 8.97 9.78
C GLU A 27 -0.99 8.64 8.35
N LEU A 28 -0.91 7.34 7.99
CA LEU A 28 -0.54 6.91 6.64
C LEU A 28 -1.49 7.51 5.59
N VAL A 29 -2.80 7.43 5.84
CA VAL A 29 -3.82 7.93 4.91
C VAL A 29 -3.85 9.45 4.87
N ASN A 30 -3.61 10.15 5.99
CA ASN A 30 -3.45 11.61 5.97
C ASN A 30 -2.26 12.04 5.10
N ARG A 31 -1.10 11.36 5.21
CA ARG A 31 0.07 11.63 4.35
C ARG A 31 -0.24 11.35 2.88
N PHE A 32 -1.01 10.29 2.60
CA PHE A 32 -1.47 9.96 1.24
C PHE A 32 -2.39 11.04 0.66
N VAL A 33 -3.38 11.50 1.44
CA VAL A 33 -4.31 12.56 1.01
C VAL A 33 -3.55 13.87 0.76
N ALA A 34 -2.57 14.21 1.61
CA ALA A 34 -1.72 15.37 1.39
C ALA A 34 -0.91 15.24 0.07
N ALA A 35 -0.35 14.07 -0.20
CA ALA A 35 0.39 13.81 -1.44
C ALA A 35 -0.51 13.84 -2.69
N LEU A 36 -1.76 13.35 -2.60
CA LEU A 36 -2.75 13.49 -3.68
C LEU A 36 -3.13 14.95 -3.93
N ALA A 37 -3.31 15.72 -2.86
CA ALA A 37 -3.72 17.13 -2.95
C ALA A 37 -2.68 17.97 -3.73
N SER A 38 -1.39 17.66 -3.57
CA SER A 38 -0.29 18.31 -4.28
C SER A 38 0.20 17.56 -5.52
N ALA A 39 -0.47 16.45 -5.91
CA ALA A 39 -0.02 15.53 -6.96
C ALA A 39 1.46 15.08 -6.82
N ASP A 40 1.97 14.98 -5.59
CA ASP A 40 3.36 14.59 -5.31
C ASP A 40 3.53 13.07 -5.44
N ARG A 41 3.88 12.64 -6.66
CA ARG A 41 4.16 11.24 -6.99
C ARG A 41 5.32 10.67 -6.18
N ALA A 42 6.34 11.48 -5.86
CA ALA A 42 7.48 11.00 -5.10
C ALA A 42 7.07 10.71 -3.65
N ALA A 43 6.20 11.54 -3.06
CA ALA A 43 5.61 11.25 -1.75
C ALA A 43 4.76 9.98 -1.78
N LEU A 44 3.93 9.78 -2.80
CA LEU A 44 3.15 8.55 -2.95
C LEU A 44 4.05 7.32 -3.01
N VAL A 45 5.12 7.35 -3.81
CA VAL A 45 6.09 6.24 -3.87
C VAL A 45 6.72 5.94 -2.51
N ARG A 46 7.05 6.98 -1.71
CA ARG A 46 7.63 6.79 -0.35
C ARG A 46 6.69 6.13 0.65
N LEU A 47 5.37 6.30 0.49
CA LEU A 47 4.36 5.69 1.37
C LEU A 47 4.08 4.23 1.03
N ASN A 48 4.48 3.78 -0.16
CA ASN A 48 4.39 2.39 -0.58
C ASN A 48 5.53 1.55 -0.02
N MET A 49 5.31 0.24 0.11
CA MET A 49 6.36 -0.69 0.44
C MET A 49 7.42 -0.71 -0.66
N THR A 50 8.67 -0.78 -0.24
CA THR A 50 9.83 -0.94 -1.11
C THR A 50 9.97 -2.38 -1.56
N ARG A 51 10.79 -2.60 -2.59
CA ARG A 51 11.12 -3.95 -3.08
C ARG A 51 11.75 -4.83 -1.98
N ALA A 52 12.56 -4.24 -1.10
CA ALA A 52 13.17 -4.95 0.02
C ALA A 52 12.12 -5.34 1.08
N GLU A 53 11.26 -4.40 1.48
CA GLU A 53 10.15 -4.69 2.41
C GLU A 53 9.20 -5.76 1.84
N PHE A 54 8.94 -5.72 0.53
CA PHE A 54 8.22 -6.78 -0.14
C PHE A 54 8.92 -8.14 0.02
N ALA A 55 10.21 -8.21 -0.31
CA ALA A 55 10.97 -9.47 -0.32
C ALA A 55 11.13 -10.10 1.07
N TYR A 56 11.31 -9.28 2.10
CA TYR A 56 11.64 -9.73 3.45
C TYR A 56 10.44 -9.79 4.38
N LEU A 57 9.51 -8.84 4.30
CA LEU A 57 8.44 -8.67 5.29
C LEU A 57 7.07 -9.13 4.75
N TYR A 58 6.73 -8.78 3.51
CA TYR A 58 5.41 -9.10 2.94
C TYR A 58 5.36 -10.50 2.32
N PHE A 59 6.19 -10.76 1.30
CA PHE A 59 6.05 -11.93 0.44
C PHE A 59 6.13 -13.27 1.19
N PRO A 60 7.06 -13.48 2.15
CA PRO A 60 7.13 -14.74 2.91
C PRO A 60 5.86 -15.06 3.69
N ASN A 61 5.08 -14.03 4.04
CA ASN A 61 3.83 -14.13 4.79
C ASN A 61 2.61 -14.08 3.87
N SER A 62 2.81 -14.10 2.54
CA SER A 62 1.71 -14.03 1.56
C SER A 62 1.15 -15.41 1.23
N ARG A 63 -0.09 -15.42 0.72
CA ARG A 63 -0.74 -16.64 0.22
C ARG A 63 0.07 -17.29 -0.92
N ASP A 64 0.70 -16.49 -1.76
CA ASP A 64 1.56 -16.98 -2.85
C ASP A 64 2.77 -17.77 -2.31
N ALA A 65 3.38 -17.33 -1.21
CA ALA A 65 4.49 -18.07 -0.62
C ALA A 65 4.06 -19.40 0.02
N ALA A 66 2.82 -19.49 0.51
CA ALA A 66 2.28 -20.69 1.15
C ALA A 66 1.81 -21.76 0.15
N MET A 67 1.60 -21.41 -1.12
CA MET A 67 1.06 -22.32 -2.13
C MET A 67 2.17 -23.04 -2.91
N PRO A 68 2.05 -24.36 -3.20
CA PRO A 68 2.98 -25.07 -4.06
C PRO A 68 3.15 -24.45 -5.45
N ASN A 69 2.04 -23.95 -6.01
CA ASN A 69 1.96 -23.28 -7.31
C ASN A 69 1.65 -21.78 -7.17
N GLY A 70 2.08 -21.16 -6.07
CA GLY A 70 1.89 -19.73 -5.86
C GLY A 70 2.74 -18.88 -6.82
N MET A 71 2.36 -17.62 -6.98
CA MET A 71 3.02 -16.72 -7.92
C MET A 71 4.49 -16.48 -7.53
N PRO A 72 5.44 -16.50 -8.48
CA PRO A 72 6.82 -16.13 -8.20
C PRO A 72 6.94 -14.71 -7.62
N PRO A 73 7.89 -14.44 -6.69
CA PRO A 73 8.03 -13.14 -6.05
C PRO A 73 8.29 -12.00 -7.04
N SER A 74 9.05 -12.25 -8.11
CA SER A 74 9.26 -11.26 -9.18
C SER A 74 7.96 -10.87 -9.85
N LEU A 75 7.21 -11.85 -10.34
CA LEU A 75 5.93 -11.61 -11.01
C LEU A 75 4.92 -10.91 -10.09
N ARG A 76 4.87 -11.32 -8.82
CA ARG A 76 4.00 -10.68 -7.83
C ARG A 76 4.38 -9.23 -7.58
N TRP A 77 5.67 -8.93 -7.43
CA TRP A 77 6.17 -7.57 -7.29
C TRP A 77 5.84 -6.70 -8.51
N ASP A 78 6.06 -7.24 -9.71
CA ASP A 78 5.82 -6.53 -10.97
C ASP A 78 4.33 -6.19 -11.12
N LEU A 79 3.43 -7.12 -10.81
CA LEU A 79 1.98 -6.87 -10.81
C LEU A 79 1.58 -5.80 -9.79
N ILE A 80 2.11 -5.86 -8.56
CA ILE A 80 1.85 -4.85 -7.53
C ILE A 80 2.32 -3.47 -8.01
N SER A 81 3.52 -3.40 -8.58
CA SER A 81 4.13 -2.15 -9.08
C SER A 81 3.29 -1.54 -10.21
N LEU A 82 2.98 -2.35 -11.24
CA LEU A 82 2.19 -1.92 -12.39
C LEU A 82 0.79 -1.45 -11.99
N ASN A 83 0.10 -2.20 -11.13
CA ASN A 83 -1.24 -1.82 -10.69
C ASN A 83 -1.21 -0.60 -9.76
N SER A 84 -0.11 -0.40 -9.04
CA SER A 84 0.08 0.80 -8.21
C SER A 84 0.25 2.05 -9.04
N GLU A 85 1.05 2.01 -10.12
CA GLU A 85 1.21 3.15 -11.03
C GLU A 85 -0.12 3.57 -11.66
N LYS A 86 -0.89 2.59 -12.17
CA LYS A 86 -2.24 2.82 -12.72
C LYS A 86 -3.18 3.40 -11.67
N GLY A 87 -3.14 2.86 -10.46
CA GLY A 87 -3.99 3.30 -9.36
C GLY A 87 -3.68 4.71 -8.87
N ILE A 88 -2.40 5.09 -8.79
CA ILE A 88 -1.98 6.47 -8.49
C ILE A 88 -2.52 7.44 -9.54
N ASN A 89 -2.38 7.11 -10.83
CA ASN A 89 -2.89 7.97 -11.90
C ASN A 89 -4.40 8.19 -11.76
N ARG A 90 -5.18 7.11 -11.60
CA ARG A 90 -6.62 7.21 -11.37
C ARG A 90 -6.97 8.05 -10.15
N ALA A 91 -6.27 7.87 -9.02
CA ALA A 91 -6.54 8.63 -7.81
C ALA A 91 -6.25 10.13 -7.98
N ILE A 92 -5.13 10.48 -8.63
CA ILE A 92 -4.80 11.87 -8.94
C ILE A 92 -5.82 12.48 -9.90
N ASP A 93 -6.19 11.78 -10.97
CA ASP A 93 -7.15 12.27 -11.96
C ASP A 93 -8.56 12.45 -11.35
N ARG A 94 -8.93 11.57 -10.42
CA ARG A 94 -10.27 11.56 -9.80
C ARG A 94 -10.44 12.64 -8.74
N VAL A 95 -9.48 12.78 -7.83
CA VAL A 95 -9.60 13.66 -6.65
C VAL A 95 -8.39 14.56 -6.39
N GLY A 96 -7.25 14.32 -7.05
CA GLY A 96 -6.01 15.03 -6.78
C GLY A 96 -5.95 16.47 -7.29
N ASN A 97 -4.77 17.07 -7.11
CA ASN A 97 -4.41 18.42 -7.55
C ASN A 97 -5.38 19.51 -7.08
N ARG A 98 -5.87 19.37 -5.85
CA ARG A 98 -6.80 20.28 -5.18
C ARG A 98 -6.77 20.03 -3.68
N ARG A 99 -7.29 20.97 -2.89
CA ARG A 99 -7.40 20.78 -1.44
C ARG A 99 -8.31 19.59 -1.13
N LEU A 100 -7.84 18.69 -0.27
CA LEU A 100 -8.56 17.51 0.20
C LEU A 100 -8.52 17.48 1.72
N THR A 101 -9.62 17.08 2.34
CA THR A 101 -9.66 16.81 3.79
C THR A 101 -10.14 15.39 4.00
N LEU A 102 -9.36 14.58 4.74
CA LEU A 102 -9.79 13.24 5.14
C LEU A 102 -10.85 13.37 6.25
N GLU A 103 -12.06 12.89 6.00
CA GLU A 103 -13.12 12.85 7.01
C GLU A 103 -13.12 11.51 7.75
N SER A 104 -12.92 10.39 7.04
CA SER A 104 -12.88 9.07 7.66
C SER A 104 -12.08 8.05 6.86
N LEU A 105 -11.55 7.05 7.57
CA LEU A 105 -10.97 5.82 7.03
C LEU A 105 -11.74 4.64 7.62
N ASP A 106 -12.23 3.74 6.76
CA ASP A 106 -12.94 2.53 7.18
C ASP A 106 -12.34 1.32 6.44
N CYS A 107 -11.82 0.35 7.19
CA CYS A 107 -11.37 -0.94 6.66
C CYS A 107 -12.31 -2.01 7.20
N ARG A 108 -13.42 -2.25 6.49
CA ARG A 108 -14.53 -3.11 6.97
C ARG A 108 -14.15 -4.58 7.13
N LYS A 109 -13.13 -5.03 6.40
CA LYS A 109 -12.66 -6.42 6.53
C LYS A 109 -11.84 -6.53 7.82
N PRO A 110 -12.06 -7.60 8.61
CA PRO A 110 -11.19 -7.89 9.74
C PRO A 110 -9.72 -7.94 9.30
N PRO A 111 -8.79 -7.39 10.10
CA PRO A 111 -7.38 -7.45 9.77
C PRO A 111 -6.90 -8.90 9.70
N LEU A 112 -6.13 -9.22 8.67
CA LEU A 112 -5.52 -10.54 8.52
C LEU A 112 -4.13 -10.52 9.14
N ASN A 113 -3.93 -11.33 10.19
CA ASN A 113 -2.64 -11.48 10.87
C ASN A 113 -1.89 -12.69 10.34
N THR A 114 -0.61 -12.53 9.99
CA THR A 114 0.27 -13.64 9.59
C THR A 114 1.68 -13.38 10.13
N GLY A 115 2.04 -14.09 11.21
CA GLY A 115 3.26 -13.80 11.95
C GLY A 115 3.25 -12.37 12.50
N ALA A 116 4.28 -11.58 12.17
CA ALA A 116 4.41 -10.18 12.57
C ALA A 116 3.78 -9.19 11.56
N LEU A 117 3.18 -9.68 10.48
CA LEU A 117 2.49 -8.89 9.47
C LEU A 117 0.99 -8.82 9.78
N THR A 118 0.42 -7.62 9.78
CA THR A 118 -1.03 -7.42 9.73
C THR A 118 -1.42 -6.73 8.44
N MET A 119 -2.45 -7.23 7.77
CA MET A 119 -3.00 -6.69 6.53
C MET A 119 -4.38 -6.09 6.77
N TYR A 120 -4.61 -4.91 6.21
CA TYR A 120 -5.89 -4.22 6.19
C TYR A 120 -6.34 -4.04 4.73
N ASP A 121 -7.39 -4.75 4.35
CA ASP A 121 -7.90 -4.80 2.99
C ASP A 121 -9.29 -4.16 2.89
N GLY A 122 -9.67 -3.76 1.68
CA GLY A 122 -11.01 -3.21 1.43
C GLY A 122 -11.26 -1.91 2.18
N CYS A 123 -10.21 -1.11 2.36
CA CYS A 123 -10.32 0.19 2.99
C CYS A 123 -10.98 1.20 2.04
N THR A 124 -11.92 1.98 2.57
CA THR A 124 -12.53 3.13 1.91
C THR A 124 -12.20 4.38 2.68
N VAL A 125 -12.13 5.50 1.95
CA VAL A 125 -11.95 6.82 2.54
C VAL A 125 -13.13 7.70 2.19
N ARG A 126 -13.46 8.60 3.12
CA ARG A 126 -14.32 9.74 2.82
C ARG A 126 -13.49 11.01 2.80
N LEU A 127 -13.54 11.74 1.68
CA LEU A 127 -12.83 12.99 1.48
C LEU A 127 -13.81 14.13 1.25
N LEU A 128 -13.62 15.25 1.91
CA LEU A 128 -14.27 16.51 1.58
C LEU A 128 -13.47 17.23 0.48
N LEU A 129 -14.17 17.59 -0.60
CA LEU A 129 -13.65 18.31 -1.76
C LEU A 129 -13.89 19.83 -1.61
N PRO A 130 -13.18 20.69 -2.37
CA PRO A 130 -13.31 22.14 -2.24
C PRO A 130 -14.70 22.69 -2.62
N ASP A 131 -15.44 21.96 -3.46
CA ASP A 131 -16.79 22.34 -3.89
C ASP A 131 -17.88 21.92 -2.88
N GLY A 132 -17.47 21.46 -1.69
CA GLY A 132 -18.36 20.98 -0.64
C GLY A 132 -18.94 19.58 -0.87
N LYS A 133 -18.58 18.92 -1.98
CA LYS A 133 -18.95 17.52 -2.21
C LYS A 133 -18.01 16.60 -1.46
N SER A 134 -18.48 15.37 -1.23
CA SER A 134 -17.63 14.31 -0.68
C SER A 134 -17.37 13.22 -1.72
N PHE A 135 -16.13 12.73 -1.74
CA PHE A 135 -15.79 11.45 -2.34
C PHE A 135 -15.88 10.37 -1.25
N ASP A 136 -16.51 9.24 -1.55
CA ASP A 136 -16.58 8.08 -0.66
C ASP A 136 -16.29 6.81 -1.47
N GLY A 137 -15.19 6.13 -1.14
CA GLY A 137 -14.80 4.93 -1.86
C GLY A 137 -13.34 4.53 -1.67
N PRO A 138 -12.89 3.46 -2.37
CA PRO A 138 -11.50 3.02 -2.35
C PRO A 138 -10.62 3.98 -3.16
N LEU A 139 -9.47 4.39 -2.62
CA LEU A 139 -8.43 5.14 -3.36
C LEU A 139 -7.11 4.37 -3.52
N PHE A 140 -6.95 3.27 -2.78
CA PHE A 140 -5.74 2.46 -2.74
C PHE A 140 -6.12 1.00 -2.47
N GLY A 141 -5.15 0.09 -2.57
CA GLY A 141 -5.41 -1.35 -2.42
C GLY A 141 -5.48 -1.78 -0.96
N SER A 142 -4.31 -1.93 -0.34
CA SER A 142 -4.18 -2.49 1.01
C SER A 142 -3.13 -1.75 1.82
N ILE A 143 -3.31 -1.76 3.14
CA ILE A 143 -2.33 -1.30 4.11
C ILE A 143 -1.72 -2.52 4.79
N MET A 144 -0.40 -2.53 4.96
CA MET A 144 0.30 -3.48 5.82
C MET A 144 0.80 -2.78 7.09
N SER A 145 0.84 -3.51 8.19
CA SER A 145 1.60 -3.13 9.37
C SER A 145 2.62 -4.20 9.74
N TYR A 146 3.77 -3.74 10.23
CA TYR A 146 4.85 -4.57 10.73
C TYR A 146 5.63 -3.78 11.78
N GLY A 147 5.83 -4.34 12.97
CA GLY A 147 6.55 -3.67 14.06
C GLY A 147 5.91 -2.33 14.47
N GLY A 148 4.58 -2.22 14.43
CA GLY A 148 3.84 -1.00 14.78
C GLY A 148 3.94 0.14 13.76
N ARG A 149 4.55 -0.11 12.59
CA ARG A 149 4.62 0.85 11.48
C ARG A 149 3.68 0.45 10.36
N PHE A 150 3.26 1.41 9.54
CA PHE A 150 2.27 1.20 8.48
C PHE A 150 2.75 1.73 7.12
N LYS A 151 2.47 0.97 6.06
CA LYS A 151 2.69 1.34 4.66
C LYS A 151 1.59 0.79 3.75
N PHE A 152 1.47 1.35 2.55
CA PHE A 152 0.67 0.71 1.52
C PHE A 152 1.41 -0.49 0.93
N VAL A 153 0.68 -1.56 0.62
CA VAL A 153 1.20 -2.67 -0.21
C VAL A 153 1.13 -2.30 -1.68
N GLY A 154 0.13 -1.52 -2.06
CA GLY A 154 0.00 -1.00 -3.41
C GLY A 154 -1.24 -0.14 -3.56
N TYR A 155 -1.33 0.55 -4.69
CA TYR A 155 -2.38 1.52 -4.98
C TYR A 155 -3.47 0.99 -5.92
N ALA A 156 -3.52 -0.32 -6.17
CA ALA A 156 -4.56 -0.90 -7.01
C ALA A 156 -5.96 -0.48 -6.52
N ASN A 157 -6.78 0.05 -7.41
CA ASN A 157 -8.14 0.51 -7.18
C ASN A 157 -8.99 0.31 -8.44
N ASP A 158 -10.28 0.05 -8.31
CA ASP A 158 -11.19 -0.20 -9.45
C ASP A 158 -12.20 0.94 -9.65
N MET A 159 -11.79 2.16 -9.29
CA MET A 159 -12.61 3.37 -9.44
C MET A 159 -12.94 3.70 -10.89
#